data_AF-A0A350DD08-F1
#
_entry.id   AF-A0A350DD08-F1
#
_cell.length_a   1.000
_cell.length_b   1.000
_cell.length_c   1.000
_cell.angle_alpha   90.00
_cell.angle_beta   90.00
_cell.angle_gamma   90.00
#
_symmetry.space_group_name_H-M   'P 1'
#
loop_
_entity.id
_entity.type
_entity.pdbx_description
1 polymer ?
#
loop_
_entity_poly.entity_id
_entity_poly.type
_entity_poly.pdbx_seq_one_letter_code
_entity_poly.pdbx_strand_id
1 'polypeptide(L)'
;PEPEPEPAAKPALQEKPVSEKGEKKGWFARIKSGLGKTRANLTDGLADLFLGKKHIDDELLEDLETQLLMADVGIEATSEIIERLEARVSRKELNNPEALYRGL
;
A
#
# COMPACT_ATOMS: atom_id res chain seq x y z
N PRO A 1 -11.27 -58.21 -49.04
CA PRO A 1 -12.12 -57.28 -48.27
C PRO A 1 -11.44 -57.05 -46.92
N GLU A 2 -10.67 -55.96 -46.80
CA GLU A 2 -10.28 -55.43 -45.50
C GLU A 2 -11.46 -54.64 -44.91
N PRO A 3 -11.69 -54.80 -43.60
CA PRO A 3 -11.97 -53.63 -42.79
C PRO A 3 -11.01 -53.52 -41.61
N GLU A 4 -10.64 -52.26 -41.39
CA GLU A 4 -9.61 -51.66 -40.55
C GLU A 4 -9.73 -51.92 -39.04
N PRO A 5 -8.62 -51.72 -38.29
CA PRO A 5 -8.51 -51.98 -36.87
C PRO A 5 -9.33 -50.99 -36.01
N GLU A 6 -9.94 -51.51 -34.95
CA GLU A 6 -10.60 -50.70 -33.93
C GLU A 6 -9.62 -49.66 -33.34
N PRO A 7 -9.97 -48.36 -33.36
CA PRO A 7 -9.09 -47.33 -32.84
C PRO A 7 -9.08 -47.38 -31.30
N ALA A 8 -7.92 -47.70 -30.75
CA ALA A 8 -7.60 -47.48 -29.34
C ALA A 8 -7.83 -46.00 -28.97
N ALA A 9 -8.99 -45.72 -28.37
CA ALA A 9 -9.30 -44.43 -27.78
C ALA A 9 -8.43 -44.27 -26.50
N LYS A 10 -7.35 -43.52 -26.66
CA LYS A 10 -6.39 -43.14 -25.63
C LYS A 10 -7.09 -42.38 -24.48
N PRO A 11 -6.53 -42.46 -23.24
CA PRO A 11 -7.17 -41.95 -22.04
C PRO A 11 -7.46 -40.46 -22.12
N ALA A 12 -8.61 -40.08 -21.57
CA ALA A 12 -9.04 -38.71 -21.34
C ALA A 12 -7.87 -37.83 -20.90
N LEU A 13 -7.51 -36.88 -21.76
CA LEU A 13 -6.72 -35.72 -21.40
C LEU A 13 -7.40 -35.05 -20.21
N GLN A 14 -6.85 -35.23 -19.02
CA GLN A 14 -7.12 -34.35 -17.89
C GLN A 14 -6.57 -32.98 -18.26
N GLU A 15 -7.43 -32.13 -18.82
CA GLU A 15 -7.18 -30.70 -18.89
C GLU A 15 -7.04 -30.20 -17.45
N LYS A 16 -5.78 -30.02 -17.02
CA LYS A 16 -5.47 -29.16 -15.88
C LYS A 16 -6.21 -27.85 -16.09
N PRO A 17 -6.95 -27.32 -15.10
CA PRO A 17 -7.47 -25.97 -15.23
C PRO A 17 -6.29 -25.01 -15.22
N VAL A 18 -5.85 -24.62 -16.42
CA VAL A 18 -5.09 -23.40 -16.66
C VAL A 18 -6.08 -22.26 -16.43
N SER A 19 -6.14 -21.78 -15.19
CA SER A 19 -6.75 -20.51 -14.86
C SER A 19 -5.65 -19.44 -14.79
N GLU A 20 -5.01 -19.17 -15.93
CA GLU A 20 -4.22 -17.96 -16.16
C GLU A 20 -5.14 -16.75 -16.34
N LYS A 21 -5.59 -16.13 -15.23
CA LYS A 21 -5.94 -14.69 -15.14
C LYS A 21 -5.86 -14.25 -13.68
N GLY A 22 -4.65 -14.20 -13.10
CA GLY A 22 -4.50 -13.81 -11.70
C GLY A 22 -3.15 -13.26 -11.24
N GLU A 23 -2.07 -13.36 -12.04
CA GLU A 23 -0.73 -13.16 -11.49
C GLU A 23 -0.39 -11.70 -11.14
N LYS A 24 -1.04 -10.71 -11.76
CA LYS A 24 -0.88 -9.30 -11.37
C LYS A 24 -1.64 -8.93 -10.08
N LYS A 25 -2.55 -9.80 -9.60
CA LYS A 25 -3.18 -9.68 -8.28
C LYS A 25 -2.42 -10.48 -7.21
N GLY A 26 -1.31 -11.13 -7.55
CA GLY A 26 -0.70 -12.19 -6.72
C GLY A 26 0.44 -11.78 -5.78
N TRP A 27 1.18 -10.70 -6.09
CA TRP A 27 2.35 -10.28 -5.31
C TRP A 27 2.10 -8.98 -4.56
N PHE A 28 1.74 -7.90 -5.28
CA PHE A 28 1.44 -6.62 -4.64
C PHE A 28 0.25 -6.70 -3.68
N ALA A 29 -0.79 -7.48 -4.01
CA ALA A 29 -1.91 -7.69 -3.11
C ALA A 29 -1.51 -8.49 -1.86
N ARG A 30 -0.58 -9.44 -1.97
CA ARG A 30 -0.03 -10.18 -0.82
C ARG A 30 0.77 -9.24 0.09
N ILE A 31 1.63 -8.40 -0.48
CA ILE A 31 2.38 -7.39 0.29
C ILE A 31 1.43 -6.40 0.97
N LYS A 32 0.47 -5.85 0.22
CA LYS A 32 -0.54 -4.93 0.75
C LYS A 32 -1.36 -5.56 1.88
N SER A 33 -1.71 -6.84 1.76
CA SER A 33 -2.45 -7.57 2.80
C SER A 33 -1.57 -7.88 4.01
N GLY A 34 -0.29 -8.21 3.82
CA GLY A 34 0.67 -8.45 4.90
C GLY A 34 1.00 -7.19 5.71
N LEU A 35 1.05 -6.04 5.04
CA LEU A 35 1.26 -4.72 5.67
C LEU A 35 -0.04 -4.11 6.22
N GLY A 36 -1.18 -4.80 6.14
CA GLY A 36 -2.48 -4.25 6.52
C GLY A 36 -2.52 -3.72 7.96
N LYS A 37 -1.90 -4.45 8.91
CA LYS A 37 -1.85 -4.05 10.33
C LYS A 37 -0.96 -2.83 10.56
N THR A 38 0.24 -2.81 9.99
CA THR A 38 1.16 -1.65 10.09
C THR A 38 0.53 -0.42 9.48
N ARG A 39 -0.07 -0.57 8.29
CA ARG A 39 -0.79 0.52 7.64
C ARG A 39 -1.94 1.01 8.51
N ALA A 40 -2.75 0.12 9.08
CA ALA A 40 -3.85 0.50 9.97
C ALA A 40 -3.35 1.28 11.19
N ASN A 41 -2.38 0.75 11.94
CA ASN A 41 -1.83 1.40 13.12
C ASN A 41 -1.22 2.77 12.80
N LEU A 42 -0.52 2.88 11.67
CA LEU A 42 0.03 4.15 11.21
C LEU A 42 -1.08 5.11 10.81
N THR A 43 -2.06 4.66 10.01
CA THR A 43 -3.17 5.52 9.58
C THR A 43 -4.07 5.97 10.73
N ASP A 44 -4.26 5.15 11.76
CA ASP A 44 -5.08 5.49 12.91
C ASP A 44 -4.37 6.52 13.79
N GLY A 45 -3.09 6.32 14.10
CA GLY A 45 -2.30 7.30 14.86
C GLY A 45 -2.13 8.64 14.13
N LEU A 46 -2.00 8.60 12.80
CA LEU A 46 -1.98 9.81 11.98
C LEU A 46 -3.36 10.48 11.91
N ALA A 47 -4.44 9.71 11.77
CA ALA A 47 -5.79 10.27 11.75
C ALA A 47 -6.08 11.03 13.05
N ASP A 48 -5.76 10.43 14.20
CA ASP A 48 -5.94 11.07 15.51
C ASP A 48 -5.14 12.39 15.63
N LEU A 49 -3.93 12.44 15.08
CA LEU A 49 -3.12 13.65 15.06
C LEU A 49 -3.73 14.78 14.20
N PHE A 50 -4.33 14.41 13.07
CA PHE A 50 -4.99 15.38 12.18
C PHE A 50 -6.41 15.74 12.65
N LEU A 51 -7.03 14.95 13.53
CA LEU A 51 -8.37 15.20 14.05
C LEU A 51 -8.38 16.48 14.91
N GLY A 52 -9.05 17.53 14.40
CA GLY A 52 -9.27 18.78 15.13
C GLY A 52 -8.27 19.90 14.81
N LYS A 53 -7.20 19.61 14.07
CA LYS A 53 -6.30 20.65 13.53
C LYS A 53 -6.94 21.24 12.26
N LYS A 54 -6.92 22.57 12.11
CA LYS A 54 -7.54 23.28 10.96
C LYS A 54 -6.52 23.69 9.90
N HIS A 55 -5.26 23.76 10.29
CA HIS A 55 -4.15 24.21 9.46
C HIS A 55 -2.97 23.28 9.69
N ILE A 56 -2.06 23.28 8.72
CA ILE A 56 -0.77 22.61 8.85
C ILE A 56 0.17 23.63 9.47
N ASP A 57 0.47 23.44 10.75
CA ASP A 57 1.38 24.25 11.54
C ASP A 57 2.63 23.45 11.92
N ASP A 58 3.65 24.14 12.43
CA ASP A 58 4.92 23.52 12.81
C ASP A 58 4.73 22.49 13.94
N GLU A 59 3.78 22.75 14.86
CA GLU A 59 3.40 21.82 15.94
C GLU A 59 2.90 20.48 15.38
N LEU A 60 2.04 20.50 14.35
CA LEU A 60 1.55 19.30 13.70
C LEU A 60 2.67 18.49 13.02
N LEU A 61 3.66 19.16 12.44
CA LEU A 61 4.78 18.49 11.79
C LEU A 61 5.73 17.86 12.82
N GLU A 62 5.93 18.51 13.96
CA GLU A 62 6.75 18.00 15.07
C GLU A 62 6.10 16.77 15.75
N ASP A 63 4.77 16.80 15.93
CA ASP A 63 4.01 15.64 16.41
C ASP A 63 4.06 14.48 15.39
N LEU A 64 3.99 14.79 14.10
CA LEU A 64 4.11 13.80 13.02
C LEU A 64 5.49 13.15 13.01
N GLU A 65 6.56 13.94 13.17
CA GLU A 65 7.94 13.44 13.30
C GLU A 65 8.05 12.46 14.48
N THR A 66 7.52 12.85 15.65
CA THR A 66 7.51 12.01 16.84
C THR A 66 6.79 10.68 16.58
N GLN A 67 5.64 10.71 15.91
CA GLN A 67 4.89 9.51 15.56
C GLN A 67 5.65 8.60 14.59
N LEU A 68 6.32 9.17 13.59
CA LEU A 68 7.12 8.40 12.62
C LEU A 68 8.33 7.74 13.30
N LEU A 69 8.99 8.43 14.23
CA LEU A 69 10.09 7.85 15.02
C LEU A 69 9.62 6.67 15.87
N MET A 70 8.43 6.76 16.48
CA MET A 70 7.83 5.66 17.25
C MET A 70 7.39 4.47 16.38
N ALA A 71 7.12 4.71 15.08
CA ALA A 71 6.66 3.69 14.14
C ALA A 71 7.79 2.88 13.48
N ASP A 72 8.99 2.87 14.07
CA ASP A 72 10.19 2.18 13.55
C ASP A 72 10.65 2.67 12.16
N VAL A 73 10.36 3.94 11.81
CA VAL A 73 10.79 4.53 10.53
C VAL A 73 12.29 4.91 10.55
N GLY A 74 12.79 5.35 11.71
CA GLY A 74 14.17 5.78 11.90
C GLY A 74 14.39 7.27 11.60
N ILE A 75 15.54 7.80 12.04
CA ILE A 75 15.83 9.25 12.05
C ILE A 75 15.97 9.79 10.62
N GLU A 76 16.86 9.23 9.80
CA GLU A 76 17.13 9.78 8.46
C GLU A 76 15.89 9.78 7.57
N ALA A 77 15.15 8.67 7.58
CA ALA A 77 13.93 8.54 6.77
C ALA A 77 12.83 9.49 7.25
N THR A 78 12.69 9.67 8.56
CA THR A 78 11.71 10.61 9.13
C THR A 78 12.04 12.04 8.74
N SER A 79 13.30 12.48 8.90
CA SER A 79 13.70 13.84 8.51
C SER A 79 13.47 14.11 7.02
N GLU A 80 13.78 13.15 6.15
CA GLU A 80 13.51 13.27 4.70
C GLU A 80 12.00 13.42 4.40
N ILE A 81 11.14 12.70 5.13
CA ILE A 81 9.69 12.80 4.99
C ILE A 81 9.20 14.19 5.42
N ILE A 82 9.65 14.69 6.58
CA ILE A 82 9.23 15.98 7.13
C ILE A 82 9.65 17.14 6.22
N GLU A 83 10.92 17.19 5.79
CA GLU A 83 11.41 18.23 4.87
C GLU A 83 10.60 18.28 3.56
N ARG A 84 10.24 17.11 3.02
CA ARG A 84 9.42 17.02 1.80
C ARG A 84 8.01 17.53 2.02
N LEU A 85 7.43 17.27 3.19
CA LEU A 85 6.10 17.76 3.56
C LEU A 85 6.11 19.28 3.75
N GLU A 86 7.07 19.82 4.50
CA GLU A 86 7.28 21.27 4.65
C GLU A 86 7.39 21.98 3.30
N ALA A 87 8.21 21.42 2.39
CA ALA A 87 8.37 21.97 1.05
C ALA A 87 7.04 21.97 0.26
N ARG A 88 6.19 20.96 0.42
CA ARG A 88 4.86 20.89 -0.22
C ARG A 88 3.85 21.87 0.41
N VAL A 89 3.88 22.04 1.73
CA VAL A 89 3.07 23.01 2.46
C VAL A 89 3.43 24.43 2.03
N SER A 90 4.73 24.75 1.99
CA SER A 90 5.25 26.06 1.56
C SER A 90 4.85 26.40 0.12
N ARG A 91 4.79 25.39 -0.78
CA ARG A 91 4.27 25.54 -2.14
C ARG A 91 2.75 25.68 -2.25
N LYS A 92 2.01 25.70 -1.13
CA LYS A 92 0.53 25.70 -1.06
C LYS A 92 -0.13 24.50 -1.77
N GLU A 93 0.62 23.41 -1.91
CA GLU A 93 0.10 22.15 -2.47
C GLU A 93 -0.74 21.39 -1.44
N LEU A 94 -0.53 21.69 -0.15
CA LEU A 94 -1.22 21.10 0.99
C LEU A 94 -1.91 22.23 1.77
N ASN A 95 -3.21 22.41 1.56
CA ASN A 95 -3.97 23.52 2.15
C ASN A 95 -4.84 23.08 3.35
N ASN A 96 -4.90 21.78 3.63
CA ASN A 96 -5.60 21.24 4.79
C ASN A 96 -4.89 19.96 5.31
N PRO A 97 -5.06 19.61 6.59
CA PRO A 97 -4.50 18.41 7.20
C PRO A 97 -4.87 17.12 6.45
N GLU A 98 -6.08 17.04 5.89
CA GLU A 98 -6.50 15.90 5.07
C GLU A 98 -5.69 15.72 3.77
N ALA A 99 -5.19 16.80 3.17
CA ALA A 99 -4.30 16.72 2.01
C ALA A 99 -2.93 16.20 2.42
N LEU A 100 -2.46 16.55 3.63
CA LEU A 100 -1.23 16.05 4.23
C LEU A 100 -1.32 14.53 4.42
N TYR A 101 -2.44 14.04 4.96
CA TYR A 101 -2.75 12.60 5.10
C TYR A 101 -2.73 11.84 3.76
N ARG A 102 -3.14 12.46 2.64
CA ARG A 102 -3.07 11.83 1.31
C ARG A 102 -1.68 11.91 0.67
N GLY A 103 -0.83 12.81 1.16
CA GLY A 103 0.52 13.04 0.64
C GLY A 103 1.58 12.12 1.23
N LEU A 104 1.27 11.50 2.38
CA LEU A 104 1.97 10.38 3.02
C LEU A 104 1.62 9.06 2.32
#